data_AF-A0A0C4Y9B1-F1
#
_entry.id   AF-A0A0C4Y9B1-F1
#
_cell.length_a   1.000
_cell.length_b   1.000
_cell.length_c   1.000
_cell.angle_alpha   90.00
_cell.angle_beta   90.00
_cell.angle_gamma   90.00
#
_symmetry.space_group_name_H-M   'P 1'
#
loop_
_entity.id
_entity.type
_entity.pdbx_description
1 polymer ?
#
loop_
_entity_poly.entity_id
_entity_poly.type
_entity_poly.pdbx_seq_one_letter_code
_entity_poly.pdbx_strand_id
1 'polypeptide(L)'
;MMIVALAKDYVPVSGDFSRQVGDDEWITVPADEKGRIFKLRQMQGDRRAQLLIAAAEEESARSLAAQFCLWVASVPNRRFYATYRFAGLDHQWPVMIENIDTPAQSIQTDEKNLTLLVVDIMLRESIPLFRAPKGDEPNDGKGDGSPEDPNGYPYTRVIRITDEVVGTEMQVDDTYQVPIFGGGAIAIANTDDALTTLLNSTMPSHNL
;
A
#
# COMPACT_ATOMS: atom_id res chain seq x y z
N MET A 1 4.89 23.91 -15.22
CA MET A 1 5.69 22.85 -14.57
C MET A 1 5.22 22.75 -13.13
N MET A 2 4.92 21.55 -12.64
CA MET A 2 4.48 21.32 -11.26
C MET A 2 5.66 20.70 -10.50
N ILE A 3 6.09 21.33 -9.41
CA ILE A 3 7.12 20.80 -8.52
C ILE A 3 6.43 20.45 -7.20
N VAL A 4 6.62 19.22 -6.74
CA VAL A 4 6.08 18.73 -5.47
C VAL A 4 7.24 18.50 -4.50
N ALA A 5 7.15 19.10 -3.31
CA ALA A 5 8.09 18.86 -2.21
C ALA A 5 7.36 18.16 -1.07
N LEU A 6 7.93 17.06 -0.59
CA LEU A 6 7.40 16.29 0.55
C LEU A 6 8.24 16.62 1.80
N ALA A 7 7.58 17.03 2.89
CA ALA A 7 8.25 17.28 4.16
C ALA A 7 8.67 15.96 4.84
N LYS A 8 9.67 16.01 5.73
CA LYS A 8 10.12 14.87 6.55
C LYS A 8 9.14 14.54 7.70
N ASP A 9 8.06 15.29 7.82
CA ASP A 9 7.17 15.26 8.97
C ASP A 9 6.13 14.15 8.80
N TYR A 10 6.44 12.99 9.38
CA TYR A 10 5.48 11.91 9.59
C TYR A 10 4.72 12.14 10.90
N VAL A 11 3.39 12.13 10.83
CA VAL A 11 2.51 12.13 12.00
C VAL A 11 1.67 10.86 11.95
N PRO A 12 1.63 10.04 13.01
CA PRO A 12 0.76 8.86 13.03
C PRO A 12 -0.70 9.29 13.00
N VAL A 13 -1.50 8.65 12.15
CA VAL A 13 -2.95 8.91 12.04
C VAL A 13 -3.66 8.43 13.31
N SER A 14 -4.71 9.14 13.73
CA SER A 14 -5.62 8.65 14.78
C SER A 14 -6.28 7.33 14.37
N GLY A 15 -6.68 6.51 15.34
CA GLY A 15 -7.30 5.19 15.07
C GLY A 15 -8.68 5.25 14.39
N ASP A 16 -9.20 6.43 14.05
CA ASP A 16 -10.53 6.63 13.49
C ASP A 16 -10.62 6.30 11.99
N PHE A 17 -9.51 6.42 11.26
CA PHE A 17 -9.51 6.21 9.81
C PHE A 17 -9.29 4.74 9.43
N SER A 18 -8.38 4.08 10.13
CA SER A 18 -8.18 2.64 9.98
C SER A 18 -7.33 2.09 11.13
N ARG A 19 -7.28 0.76 11.23
CA ARG A 19 -6.48 0.05 12.21
C ARG A 19 -5.01 0.02 11.76
N GLN A 20 -4.12 0.55 12.59
CA GLN A 20 -2.68 0.27 12.45
C GLN A 20 -2.45 -1.22 12.74
N VAL A 21 -1.83 -1.93 11.80
CA VAL A 21 -1.49 -3.35 11.95
C VAL A 21 -0.05 -3.41 12.45
N GLY A 22 0.10 -3.38 13.77
CA GLY A 22 1.40 -3.39 14.44
C GLY A 22 2.08 -4.76 14.43
N ASP A 23 1.29 -5.83 14.31
CA ASP A 23 1.78 -7.21 14.30
C ASP A 23 2.13 -7.64 12.87
N ASP A 24 3.22 -8.40 12.72
CA ASP A 24 3.62 -8.99 11.44
C ASP A 24 2.56 -10.01 10.97
N GLU A 25 1.91 -9.75 9.84
CA GLU A 25 1.01 -10.70 9.19
C GLU A 25 1.74 -11.47 8.09
N TRP A 26 1.52 -12.77 8.04
CA TRP A 26 2.11 -13.64 7.02
C TRP A 26 1.37 -13.47 5.70
N ILE A 27 2.11 -13.16 4.63
CA ILE A 27 1.55 -12.96 3.30
C ILE A 27 2.31 -13.77 2.25
N THR A 28 1.57 -14.16 1.21
CA THR A 28 2.14 -14.62 -0.05
C THR A 28 1.75 -13.61 -1.12
N VAL A 29 2.72 -13.07 -1.86
CA VAL A 29 2.43 -12.11 -2.93
C VAL A 29 1.90 -12.89 -4.14
N PRO A 30 0.68 -12.61 -4.63
CA PRO A 30 0.08 -13.39 -5.72
C PRO A 30 0.90 -13.37 -7.03
N ALA A 31 1.61 -12.28 -7.29
CA ALA A 31 2.45 -12.10 -8.48
C ALA A 31 3.89 -12.65 -8.33
N ASP A 32 4.26 -13.19 -7.17
CA ASP A 32 5.58 -13.77 -6.97
C ASP A 32 5.64 -15.20 -7.52
N GLU A 33 6.32 -15.39 -8.65
CA GLU A 33 6.49 -16.69 -9.31
C GLU A 33 7.13 -17.75 -8.40
N LYS A 34 7.95 -17.31 -7.43
CA LYS A 34 8.64 -18.20 -6.49
C LYS A 34 7.74 -18.67 -5.34
N GLY A 35 6.55 -18.05 -5.18
CA GLY A 35 5.62 -18.35 -4.10
C GLY A 35 6.30 -18.25 -2.73
N ARG A 36 7.06 -17.17 -2.51
CA ARG A 36 7.75 -16.90 -1.24
C ARG A 36 6.75 -16.36 -0.23
N ILE A 37 7.05 -16.64 1.03
CA ILE A 37 6.26 -16.15 2.16
C ILE A 37 7.03 -15.01 2.82
N PHE A 38 6.34 -13.90 3.04
CA PHE A 38 6.88 -12.72 3.70
C PHE A 38 6.03 -12.35 4.91
N LYS A 39 6.55 -11.43 5.72
CA LYS A 39 5.77 -10.75 6.75
C LYS A 39 5.44 -9.34 6.27
N LEU A 40 4.23 -8.88 6.51
CA LEU A 40 3.77 -7.54 6.20
C LEU A 40 3.26 -6.88 7.47
N ARG A 41 3.72 -5.66 7.72
CA ARG A 41 3.04 -4.72 8.60
C ARG A 41 2.54 -3.54 7.80
N GLN A 42 1.48 -2.93 8.27
CA GLN A 42 0.94 -1.72 7.65
C GLN A 42 1.00 -0.58 8.66
N MET A 43 1.74 0.45 8.29
CA MET A 43 1.75 1.71 9.00
C MET A 43 0.81 2.69 8.29
N GLN A 44 0.14 3.54 9.05
CA GLN A 44 -0.59 4.67 8.50
C GLN A 44 0.02 5.97 8.99
N GLY A 45 0.10 6.93 8.08
CA GLY A 45 0.65 8.25 8.37
C GLY A 45 -0.18 9.34 7.73
N ASP A 46 -0.24 10.47 8.41
CA ASP A 46 -0.54 11.74 7.79
C ASP A 46 0.80 12.40 7.45
N ARG A 47 0.97 12.77 6.18
CA ARG A 47 2.13 13.44 5.63
C ARG A 47 1.72 14.79 5.07
N ARG A 48 2.40 15.84 5.51
CA ARG A 48 2.19 17.18 4.94
C ARG A 48 3.00 17.32 3.65
N ALA A 49 2.34 17.74 2.59
CA ALA A 49 2.97 18.07 1.32
C ALA A 49 2.59 19.49 0.92
N GLN A 50 3.45 20.13 0.13
CA GLN A 50 3.20 21.45 -0.41
C GLN A 50 3.23 21.40 -1.94
N LEU A 51 2.19 21.97 -2.55
CA LEU A 51 2.13 22.21 -3.98
C LEU A 51 2.55 23.65 -4.24
N LEU A 52 3.58 23.85 -5.07
CA LEU A 52 3.98 25.16 -5.54
C LEU A 52 3.44 25.40 -6.96
N ILE A 53 2.67 26.47 -7.11
CA ILE A 53 2.18 26.99 -8.39
C ILE A 53 3.01 28.23 -8.73
N ALA A 54 3.70 28.17 -9.86
CA ALA A 54 4.51 29.28 -10.37
C ALA A 54 3.97 29.73 -11.72
N ALA A 55 3.69 31.03 -11.86
CA ALA A 55 3.29 31.64 -13.12
C ALA A 55 3.90 33.05 -13.26
N ALA A 56 3.95 33.57 -14.49
CA ALA A 56 4.48 34.91 -14.74
C ALA A 56 3.55 36.02 -14.22
N GLU A 57 2.24 35.79 -14.30
CA GLU A 57 1.19 36.76 -13.94
C GLU A 57 0.32 36.23 -12.79
N GLU A 58 -0.16 37.15 -11.95
CA GLU A 58 -0.97 36.81 -10.77
C GLU A 58 -2.29 36.13 -11.15
N GLU A 59 -3.00 36.63 -12.15
CA GLU A 59 -4.29 36.06 -12.57
C GLU A 59 -4.12 34.64 -13.14
N SER A 60 -2.99 34.37 -13.79
CA SER A 60 -2.63 33.04 -14.27
C SER A 60 -2.37 32.09 -13.09
N ALA A 61 -1.60 32.51 -12.08
CA ALA A 61 -1.37 31.70 -10.89
C ALA A 61 -2.68 31.43 -10.12
N ARG A 62 -3.52 32.45 -9.96
CA ARG A 62 -4.81 32.37 -9.25
C ARG A 62 -5.79 31.44 -9.96
N SER A 63 -5.87 31.50 -11.29
CA SER A 63 -6.75 30.60 -12.06
C SER A 63 -6.30 29.15 -11.98
N LEU A 64 -5.00 28.87 -12.03
CA LEU A 64 -4.44 27.52 -11.81
C LEU A 64 -4.72 27.01 -10.39
N ALA A 65 -4.52 27.86 -9.38
CA ALA A 65 -4.82 27.51 -7.99
C ALA A 65 -6.30 27.20 -7.79
N ALA A 66 -7.21 28.03 -8.33
CA ALA A 66 -8.64 27.80 -8.24
C ALA A 66 -9.07 26.48 -8.91
N GLN A 67 -8.52 26.18 -10.09
CA GLN A 67 -8.77 24.90 -10.77
C GLN A 67 -8.26 23.71 -9.97
N PHE A 68 -7.07 23.83 -9.37
CA PHE A 68 -6.54 22.78 -8.49
C PHE A 68 -7.42 22.56 -7.26
N CYS A 69 -7.84 23.62 -6.56
CA CYS A 69 -8.72 23.51 -5.41
C CYS A 69 -10.08 22.87 -5.79
N LEU A 70 -10.67 23.25 -6.93
CA LEU A 70 -11.89 22.61 -7.44
C LEU A 70 -11.67 21.14 -7.80
N TRP A 71 -10.50 20.80 -8.36
CA TRP A 71 -10.14 19.43 -8.69
C TRP A 71 -10.02 18.56 -7.44
N VAL A 72 -9.32 19.03 -6.39
CA VAL A 72 -9.20 18.33 -5.09
C VAL A 72 -10.55 18.25 -4.37
N ALA A 73 -11.42 19.26 -4.53
CA ALA A 73 -12.76 19.23 -3.96
C ALA A 73 -13.62 18.07 -4.50
N SER A 74 -13.29 17.50 -5.65
CA SER A 74 -13.98 16.32 -6.19
C SER A 74 -13.50 15.03 -5.51
N VAL A 75 -14.40 14.30 -4.84
CA VAL A 75 -14.12 13.04 -4.13
C VAL A 75 -13.29 12.02 -4.93
N PRO A 76 -13.59 11.70 -6.21
CA PRO A 76 -12.81 10.72 -6.97
C PRO A 76 -11.34 11.13 -7.17
N ASN A 77 -11.04 12.44 -7.17
CA ASN A 77 -9.70 12.95 -7.44
C ASN A 77 -8.80 12.97 -6.21
N ARG A 78 -9.34 12.69 -5.02
CA ARG A 78 -8.59 12.74 -3.76
C ARG A 78 -7.79 11.47 -3.51
N ARG A 79 -8.00 10.41 -4.29
CA ARG A 79 -7.35 9.11 -4.09
C ARG A 79 -6.40 8.82 -5.23
N PHE A 80 -5.21 8.36 -4.87
CA PHE A 80 -4.21 7.87 -5.80
C PHE A 80 -3.39 6.77 -5.14
N TYR A 81 -2.48 6.15 -5.88
CA TYR A 81 -1.63 5.08 -5.37
C TYR A 81 -0.19 5.55 -5.28
N ALA A 82 0.47 5.18 -4.19
CA ALA A 82 1.92 5.22 -4.05
C ALA A 82 2.50 3.84 -4.38
N THR A 83 3.54 3.81 -5.20
CA THR A 83 4.22 2.57 -5.59
C THR A 83 5.35 2.27 -4.61
N TYR A 84 5.32 1.09 -4.01
CA TYR A 84 6.37 0.55 -3.16
C TYR A 84 6.98 -0.67 -3.83
N ARG A 85 8.30 -0.67 -4.03
CA ARG A 85 9.00 -1.79 -4.65
C ARG A 85 9.49 -2.77 -3.59
N PHE A 86 9.14 -4.05 -3.74
CA PHE A 86 9.58 -5.11 -2.86
C PHE A 86 9.66 -6.44 -3.60
N ALA A 87 10.77 -7.16 -3.44
CA ALA A 87 11.03 -8.44 -4.09
C ALA A 87 10.90 -8.38 -5.64
N GLY A 88 11.34 -7.26 -6.21
CA GLY A 88 11.33 -7.03 -7.66
C GLY A 88 9.95 -6.66 -8.21
N LEU A 89 8.94 -6.56 -7.34
CA LEU A 89 7.56 -6.26 -7.69
C LEU A 89 7.15 -4.88 -7.18
N ASP A 90 6.36 -4.18 -7.98
CA ASP A 90 5.78 -2.89 -7.64
C ASP A 90 4.40 -3.09 -6.99
N HIS A 91 4.23 -2.59 -5.77
CA HIS A 91 3.00 -2.70 -4.99
C HIS A 91 2.32 -1.34 -4.90
N GLN A 92 1.06 -1.25 -5.34
CA GLN A 92 0.27 -0.03 -5.27
C GLN A 92 -0.46 0.06 -3.92
N TRP A 93 -0.21 1.14 -3.18
CA TRP A 93 -0.82 1.39 -1.88
C TRP A 93 -1.58 2.70 -1.85
N PRO A 94 -2.78 2.73 -1.25
CA PRO A 94 -3.66 3.88 -1.34
C PRO A 94 -3.12 5.08 -0.55
N VAL A 95 -3.22 6.24 -1.18
CA VAL A 95 -3.00 7.56 -0.59
C VAL A 95 -4.23 8.41 -0.83
N MET A 96 -4.63 9.18 0.18
CA MET A 96 -5.80 10.04 0.12
C MET A 96 -5.44 11.47 0.54
N ILE A 97 -5.89 12.47 -0.20
CA ILE A 97 -5.86 13.86 0.23
C ILE A 97 -6.98 14.05 1.25
N GLU A 98 -6.63 14.38 2.49
CA GLU A 98 -7.58 14.56 3.60
C GLU A 98 -8.26 15.93 3.54
N ASN A 99 -7.46 16.99 3.45
CA ASN A 99 -7.94 18.35 3.50
C ASN A 99 -8.42 18.81 2.12
N ILE A 100 -9.63 19.35 2.09
CA ILE A 100 -10.32 19.75 0.86
C ILE A 100 -10.35 21.26 0.67
N ASP A 101 -10.11 21.97 1.77
CA ASP A 101 -10.14 23.41 1.85
C ASP A 101 -8.74 23.87 2.26
N THR A 102 -7.86 23.97 1.27
CA THR A 102 -6.58 24.65 1.45
C THR A 102 -6.46 25.82 0.49
N PRO A 103 -6.67 27.06 0.98
CA PRO A 103 -6.52 28.23 0.16
C PRO A 103 -5.06 28.37 -0.26
N ALA A 104 -4.86 28.79 -1.51
CA ALA A 104 -3.54 29.09 -2.02
C ALA A 104 -2.99 30.36 -1.34
N GLN A 105 -1.79 30.26 -0.79
CA GLN A 105 -1.12 31.33 -0.09
C GLN A 105 -0.05 31.94 -1.01
N SER A 106 0.00 33.27 -1.08
CA SER A 106 1.03 33.96 -1.85
C SER A 106 2.38 33.94 -1.14
N ILE A 107 3.44 33.56 -1.85
CA ILE A 107 4.82 33.68 -1.39
C ILE A 107 5.42 34.95 -1.97
N GLN A 108 5.96 35.80 -1.10
CA GLN A 108 6.69 37.00 -1.55
C GLN A 108 8.00 36.60 -2.21
N THR A 109 8.26 37.16 -3.39
CA THR A 109 9.49 36.96 -4.17
C THR A 109 9.99 38.33 -4.63
N ASP A 110 11.30 38.49 -4.78
CA ASP A 110 11.91 39.73 -5.28
C ASP A 110 11.74 39.90 -6.80
N GLU A 111 11.28 38.86 -7.50
CA GLU A 111 11.09 38.84 -8.94
C GLU A 111 9.73 39.40 -9.33
N LYS A 112 9.74 40.48 -10.13
CA LYS A 112 8.50 41.17 -10.57
C LYS A 112 7.65 40.38 -11.55
N ASN A 113 8.26 39.43 -12.27
CA ASN A 113 7.62 38.62 -13.31
C ASN A 113 7.38 37.17 -12.85
N LEU A 114 7.29 36.96 -11.54
CA LEU A 114 7.07 35.64 -10.97
C LEU A 114 6.08 35.75 -9.80
N THR A 115 4.94 35.10 -9.97
CA THR A 115 3.98 34.88 -8.89
C THR A 115 4.10 33.43 -8.43
N LEU A 116 4.26 33.25 -7.12
CA LEU A 116 4.31 31.94 -6.46
C LEU A 116 3.13 31.81 -5.51
N LEU A 117 2.34 30.75 -5.68
CA LEU A 117 1.29 30.36 -4.76
C LEU A 117 1.60 28.98 -4.20
N VAL A 118 1.43 28.79 -2.89
CA VAL A 118 1.55 27.48 -2.25
C VAL A 118 0.21 27.01 -1.74
N VAL A 119 -0.10 25.74 -2.01
CA VAL A 119 -1.23 25.02 -1.44
C VAL A 119 -0.67 23.93 -0.53
N ASP A 120 -1.00 24.00 0.75
CA ASP A 120 -0.71 22.93 1.69
C ASP A 120 -1.70 21.78 1.48
N ILE A 121 -1.23 20.55 1.46
CA ILE A 121 -2.10 19.36 1.44
C ILE A 121 -1.66 18.38 2.52
N MET A 122 -2.63 17.66 3.07
CA MET A 122 -2.43 16.61 4.04
C MET A 122 -2.76 15.29 3.34
N LEU A 123 -1.75 14.45 3.22
CA LEU A 123 -1.84 13.14 2.59
C LEU A 123 -1.97 12.10 3.68
N ARG A 124 -3.05 11.34 3.65
CA ARG A 124 -3.22 10.14 4.45
C ARG A 124 -2.75 8.94 3.64
N GLU A 125 -1.64 8.35 4.05
CA GLU A 125 -0.98 7.26 3.34
C GLU A 125 -1.01 5.97 4.15
N SER A 126 -1.14 4.84 3.44
CA SER A 126 -0.83 3.52 3.99
C SER A 126 0.52 3.07 3.46
N ILE A 127 1.44 2.76 4.36
CA ILE A 127 2.82 2.39 4.05
C ILE A 127 3.01 0.91 4.38
N PRO A 128 3.31 0.05 3.39
CA PRO A 128 3.68 -1.32 3.64
C PRO A 128 5.09 -1.41 4.20
N LEU A 129 5.24 -2.23 5.23
CA LEU A 129 6.52 -2.61 5.81
C LEU A 129 6.70 -4.11 5.58
N PHE A 130 7.26 -4.46 4.44
CA PHE A 130 7.61 -5.83 4.12
C PHE A 130 8.84 -6.27 4.90
N ARG A 131 8.83 -7.52 5.36
CA ARG A 131 9.96 -8.14 6.04
C ARG A 131 10.22 -9.51 5.42
N ALA A 132 11.46 -9.67 4.96
CA ALA A 132 12.04 -10.95 4.57
C ALA A 132 12.94 -11.50 5.70
N PRO A 133 13.34 -12.78 5.65
CA PRO A 133 14.32 -13.33 6.57
C PRO A 133 15.66 -12.60 6.45
N LYS A 134 16.30 -12.36 7.59
CA LYS A 134 17.69 -11.90 7.67
C LYS A 134 18.67 -13.04 7.36
N GLY A 135 19.94 -12.72 7.17
CA GLY A 135 20.98 -13.71 6.83
C GLY A 135 21.18 -14.82 7.89
N ASP A 136 20.83 -14.56 9.14
CA ASP A 136 20.88 -15.51 10.26
C ASP A 136 19.52 -16.21 10.54
N GLU A 137 18.44 -15.77 9.88
CA GLU A 137 17.12 -16.36 10.04
C GLU A 137 16.92 -17.53 9.04
N PRO A 138 16.19 -18.60 9.44
CA PRO A 138 15.79 -19.65 8.51
C PRO A 138 15.05 -19.07 7.31
N ASN A 139 15.39 -19.57 6.12
CA ASN A 139 14.83 -19.10 4.85
C ASN A 139 14.55 -20.26 3.90
N ASP A 140 13.77 -20.01 2.87
CA ASP A 140 13.36 -21.00 1.86
C ASP A 140 14.39 -21.22 0.73
N GLY A 141 15.46 -20.43 0.71
CA GLY A 141 16.53 -20.49 -0.30
C GLY A 141 16.10 -20.20 -1.73
N LYS A 142 14.90 -19.62 -1.95
CA LYS A 142 14.38 -19.37 -3.31
C LYS A 142 14.87 -18.06 -3.93
N GLY A 143 15.31 -17.11 -3.11
CA GLY A 143 15.89 -15.83 -3.55
C GLY A 143 17.41 -15.86 -3.63
N ASP A 144 18.01 -14.77 -4.08
CA ASP A 144 19.47 -14.56 -4.03
C ASP A 144 19.91 -13.76 -2.77
N GLY A 145 18.95 -13.26 -1.99
CA GLY A 145 19.20 -12.48 -0.78
C GLY A 145 19.39 -10.98 -1.02
N SER A 146 19.28 -10.51 -2.26
CA SER A 146 19.28 -9.08 -2.60
C SER A 146 17.94 -8.41 -2.22
N PRO A 147 17.87 -7.07 -2.14
CA PRO A 147 16.61 -6.36 -1.93
C PRO A 147 15.56 -6.59 -3.04
N GLU A 148 16.02 -6.88 -4.25
CA GLU A 148 15.18 -7.15 -5.43
C GLU A 148 14.75 -8.61 -5.50
N ASP A 149 15.47 -9.52 -4.88
CA ASP A 149 15.13 -10.94 -4.86
C ASP A 149 15.43 -11.59 -3.49
N PRO A 150 14.77 -11.14 -2.42
CA PRO A 150 15.01 -11.65 -1.09
C PRO A 150 14.52 -13.10 -0.96
N ASN A 151 15.11 -13.86 -0.04
CA ASN A 151 14.57 -15.16 0.33
C ASN A 151 13.20 -15.01 1.01
N GLY A 152 12.34 -16.02 0.89
CA GLY A 152 11.13 -16.12 1.69
C GLY A 152 11.39 -16.83 3.01
N TYR A 153 10.47 -16.69 3.97
CA TYR A 153 10.47 -17.56 5.15
C TYR A 153 10.14 -19.00 4.76
N PRO A 154 10.71 -20.01 5.46
CA PRO A 154 10.50 -21.41 5.13
C PRO A 154 9.03 -21.79 5.33
N TYR A 155 8.46 -22.50 4.35
CA TYR A 155 7.15 -23.12 4.46
C TYR A 155 7.29 -24.54 5.02
N THR A 156 6.81 -24.78 6.22
CA THR A 156 6.69 -26.14 6.77
C THR A 156 5.33 -26.71 6.43
N ARG A 157 5.28 -27.71 5.55
CA ARG A 157 4.06 -28.45 5.22
C ARG A 157 3.82 -29.55 6.24
N VAL A 158 2.70 -29.51 6.97
CA VAL A 158 2.27 -30.62 7.81
C VAL A 158 1.73 -31.73 6.89
N ILE A 159 2.39 -32.88 6.88
CA ILE A 159 1.88 -34.10 6.24
C ILE A 159 1.38 -35.00 7.36
N ARG A 160 0.06 -35.17 7.45
CA ARG A 160 -0.52 -36.23 8.30
C ARG A 160 -0.40 -37.54 7.54
N ILE A 161 0.45 -38.45 8.01
CA ILE A 161 0.55 -39.80 7.50
C ILE A 161 -0.27 -40.69 8.44
N THR A 162 -1.41 -41.17 7.95
CA THR A 162 -2.18 -42.20 8.64
C THR A 162 -1.67 -43.55 8.15
N ASP A 163 -0.89 -44.26 8.97
CA ASP A 163 -0.49 -45.64 8.68
C ASP A 163 -1.50 -46.60 9.33
N GLU A 164 -2.34 -47.22 8.51
CA GLU A 164 -3.36 -48.18 8.97
C GLU A 164 -2.74 -49.50 9.49
N VAL A 165 -1.47 -49.78 9.21
CA VAL A 165 -0.86 -51.10 9.48
C VAL A 165 -0.25 -51.19 10.88
N VAL A 166 0.16 -50.06 11.47
CA VAL A 166 0.97 -50.04 12.70
C VAL A 166 0.21 -49.48 13.92
N GLY A 167 -1.01 -48.96 13.73
CA GLY A 167 -1.84 -48.46 14.85
C GLY A 167 -1.16 -47.40 15.73
N THR A 168 -0.13 -46.74 15.20
CA THR A 168 0.68 -45.77 15.92
C THR A 168 0.46 -44.40 15.31
N GLU A 169 -0.29 -43.54 16.00
CA GLU A 169 -0.39 -42.13 15.66
C GLU A 169 0.91 -41.44 16.08
N MET A 170 1.77 -41.11 15.11
CA MET A 170 2.91 -40.23 15.37
C MET A 170 2.45 -38.79 15.12
N GLN A 171 2.01 -38.10 16.18
CA GLN A 171 1.71 -36.68 16.13
C GLN A 171 3.00 -35.90 16.42
N VAL A 172 3.66 -35.40 15.37
CA VAL A 172 4.76 -34.44 15.50
C VAL A 172 4.15 -33.04 15.39
N ASP A 173 3.87 -32.44 16.54
CA ASP A 173 3.39 -31.06 16.62
C ASP A 173 4.58 -30.08 16.61
N ASP A 174 5.07 -29.73 15.43
CA ASP A 174 5.81 -28.48 15.22
C ASP A 174 4.94 -27.54 14.40
N THR A 175 4.09 -26.81 15.12
CA THR A 175 3.07 -25.95 14.55
C THR A 175 3.56 -24.51 14.52
N TYR A 176 3.76 -23.93 13.33
CA TYR A 176 3.39 -22.53 13.13
C TYR A 176 2.10 -22.53 12.33
N GLN A 177 0.99 -22.31 13.02
CA GLN A 177 -0.22 -21.87 12.36
C GLN A 177 0.16 -20.56 11.67
N VAL A 178 0.13 -20.51 10.33
CA VAL A 178 -0.28 -19.26 9.69
C VAL A 178 -1.75 -19.18 10.06
N PRO A 179 -2.17 -18.34 11.02
CA PRO A 179 -3.57 -18.27 11.32
C PRO A 179 -4.22 -17.71 10.06
N ILE A 180 -4.86 -18.58 9.29
CA ILE A 180 -5.87 -18.17 8.33
C ILE A 180 -7.04 -17.72 9.22
N PHE A 181 -6.90 -16.56 9.85
CA PHE A 181 -8.01 -15.95 10.56
C PHE A 181 -9.09 -15.73 9.50
N GLY A 182 -10.26 -16.34 9.74
CA GLY A 182 -11.45 -16.21 8.90
C GLY A 182 -12.03 -14.78 8.93
N GLY A 183 -11.24 -13.81 8.48
CA GLY A 183 -11.57 -12.40 8.40
C GLY A 183 -10.81 -11.78 7.24
N GLY A 184 -11.32 -11.98 6.03
CA GLY A 184 -10.93 -11.27 4.81
C GLY A 184 -9.45 -11.37 4.44
N ALA A 185 -9.10 -12.27 3.53
CA ALA A 185 -7.85 -12.14 2.79
C ALA A 185 -7.79 -10.73 2.17
N ILE A 186 -6.87 -9.88 2.63
CA ILE A 186 -6.50 -8.68 1.88
C ILE A 186 -5.62 -9.18 0.75
N ALA A 187 -6.26 -9.62 -0.33
CA ALA A 187 -5.59 -9.69 -1.61
C ALA A 187 -5.24 -8.26 -2.01
N ILE A 188 -3.95 -7.95 -2.12
CA ILE A 188 -3.50 -6.77 -2.88
C ILE A 188 -3.76 -7.12 -4.34
N ALA A 189 -5.01 -6.95 -4.76
CA ALA A 189 -5.37 -7.04 -6.17
C ALA A 189 -5.07 -5.69 -6.81
N ASN A 190 -4.34 -5.70 -7.92
CA ASN A 190 -4.44 -4.60 -8.87
C ASN A 190 -5.92 -4.51 -9.27
N THR A 191 -6.53 -3.35 -9.03
CA THR A 191 -7.99 -3.14 -9.19
C THR A 191 -8.49 -3.31 -10.62
N ASP A 192 -7.61 -3.54 -11.59
CA ASP A 192 -7.99 -3.74 -12.99
C ASP A 192 -8.40 -5.20 -13.30
N ASP A 193 -7.99 -6.20 -12.50
CA ASP A 193 -8.36 -7.61 -12.74
C ASP A 193 -9.47 -8.13 -11.82
N ALA A 194 -9.67 -7.52 -10.65
CA ALA A 194 -10.60 -8.04 -9.63
C ALA A 194 -12.10 -7.88 -9.98
N LEU A 195 -12.45 -6.93 -10.85
CA LEU A 195 -13.84 -6.69 -11.25
C LEU A 195 -14.36 -7.73 -12.25
N THR A 196 -13.49 -8.36 -13.03
CA THR A 196 -13.89 -9.31 -14.08
C THR A 196 -14.19 -10.71 -13.51
N THR A 197 -13.55 -11.09 -12.42
CA THR A 197 -13.74 -12.42 -11.80
C THR A 197 -14.95 -12.47 -10.87
N LEU A 198 -15.34 -11.35 -10.25
CA LEU A 198 -16.48 -11.31 -9.32
C LEU A 198 -17.86 -11.27 -10.01
N LEU A 199 -17.94 -10.83 -11.28
CA LEU A 199 -19.21 -10.78 -12.02
C LEU A 199 -19.63 -12.12 -12.66
N ASN A 200 -18.73 -13.11 -12.74
CA ASN A 200 -19.01 -14.39 -13.41
C ASN A 200 -19.34 -15.56 -12.48
N SER A 201 -19.36 -15.36 -11.14
CA SER A 201 -19.60 -16.47 -10.19
C SER A 201 -20.95 -16.46 -9.46
N THR A 202 -21.82 -15.48 -9.75
CA THR A 202 -23.16 -15.39 -9.12
C THR A 202 -24.25 -15.11 -10.14
N MET A 203 -24.59 -16.10 -10.97
CA MET A 203 -25.90 -16.21 -11.62
C MET A 203 -26.32 -17.68 -11.58
N PRO A 204 -27.32 -18.08 -10.77
CA PRO A 204 -27.90 -19.41 -10.88
C PRO A 204 -28.70 -19.51 -12.17
N SER A 205 -28.35 -20.48 -13.02
CA SER A 205 -29.10 -20.82 -14.23
C SER A 205 -30.49 -21.35 -13.86
N HIS A 206 -31.52 -20.52 -14.01
CA HIS A 206 -32.90 -21.01 -14.03
C HIS A 206 -33.22 -21.52 -15.44
N ASN A 207 -33.50 -22.82 -15.53
CA ASN A 207 -34.07 -23.47 -16.70
C ASN A 207 -35.48 -22.95 -16.97
N LEU A 208 -35.74 -22.57 -18.22
CA LEU A 208 -37.02 -22.69 -18.92
C LEU A 208 -36.75 -23.38 -20.26
#